data_AF-A0A183KSS9-F1
#
_entry.id   AF-A0A183KSS9-F1
#
_cell.length_a   1.000
_cell.length_b   1.000
_cell.length_c   1.000
_cell.angle_alpha   90.00
_cell.angle_beta   90.00
_cell.angle_gamma   90.00
#
_symmetry.space_group_name_H-M   'P 1'
#
loop_
_entity.id
_entity.type
_entity.pdbx_description
1 polymer ?
#
loop_
_entity_poly.entity_id
_entity_poly.type
_entity_poly.pdbx_seq_one_letter_code
_entity_poly.pdbx_strand_id
1 'polypeptide(L)'
;MPGDHFEFDESGDTFLCFLTAFYTLVLIPLTYFCWPSLEFKESYEQSKRKCMCQPCQLKRHHIKSSTPLKRLKKIIIKAAFVAGWGIFFLLVYKLTLIEPDNSGFDPFLVLGIDKDASPKDIRSAYKKLSLLNHPDKGGDPKRFIQISKAYNALTNEESRKNWEEFGNPDGPGAAHFGIALPKWMVQKENFYLVC
;
A
#
# COMPACT_ATOMS: atom_id res chain seq x y z
N MET A 1 -29.90 -12.02 -4.23
CA MET A 1 -29.02 -11.49 -3.17
C MET A 1 -28.01 -10.62 -3.87
N PRO A 2 -27.96 -9.30 -3.62
CA PRO A 2 -26.91 -8.47 -4.18
C PRO A 2 -25.59 -9.03 -3.62
N GLY A 3 -24.75 -9.58 -4.49
CA GLY A 3 -23.43 -10.03 -4.08
C GLY A 3 -22.64 -8.80 -3.67
N ASP A 4 -21.98 -8.85 -2.51
CA ASP A 4 -21.07 -7.79 -2.11
C ASP A 4 -19.96 -7.68 -3.16
N HIS A 5 -20.01 -6.62 -3.96
CA HIS A 5 -19.00 -6.33 -4.96
C HIS A 5 -17.80 -5.71 -4.25
N PHE A 6 -16.80 -6.53 -3.95
CA PHE A 6 -15.51 -6.07 -3.44
C PHE A 6 -14.72 -5.39 -4.55
N GLU A 7 -14.27 -4.17 -4.30
CA GLU A 7 -13.40 -3.44 -5.21
C GLU A 7 -11.95 -3.63 -4.77
N PHE A 8 -11.15 -4.20 -5.66
CA PHE A 8 -9.74 -4.49 -5.43
C PHE A 8 -8.87 -3.37 -5.99
N ASP A 9 -7.75 -3.12 -5.34
CA ASP A 9 -6.77 -2.11 -5.75
C ASP A 9 -6.21 -2.43 -7.15
N GLU A 10 -6.44 -1.53 -8.10
CA GLU A 10 -5.99 -1.68 -9.50
C GLU A 10 -4.50 -1.33 -9.65
N SER A 11 -3.99 -0.41 -8.82
CA SER A 11 -2.61 0.08 -8.85
C SER A 11 -1.70 -0.64 -7.85
N GLY A 12 -2.26 -1.11 -6.74
CA GLY A 12 -1.53 -1.77 -5.64
C GLY A 12 -0.94 -0.78 -4.63
N ASP A 13 -1.24 0.51 -4.74
CA ASP A 13 -0.71 1.56 -3.87
C ASP A 13 -1.29 1.47 -2.45
N THR A 14 -2.58 1.14 -2.34
CA THR A 14 -3.27 0.91 -1.06
C THR A 14 -2.70 -0.32 -0.37
N PHE A 15 -2.38 -1.37 -1.16
CA PHE A 15 -1.69 -2.56 -0.66
C PHE A 15 -0.29 -2.22 -0.11
N LEU A 16 0.49 -1.39 -0.82
CA LEU A 16 1.81 -0.96 -0.38
C LEU A 16 1.75 -0.13 0.91
N CYS A 17 0.76 0.75 1.05
CA CYS A 17 0.49 1.48 2.30
C CYS A 17 0.22 0.53 3.46
N PHE A 18 -0.67 -0.45 3.26
CA PHE A 18 -0.98 -1.46 4.26
C PHE A 18 0.24 -2.29 4.66
N LEU A 19 1.00 -2.78 3.68
CA LEU A 19 2.24 -3.52 3.91
C LEU A 19 3.26 -2.69 4.68
N THR A 20 3.43 -1.42 4.31
CA THR A 20 4.37 -0.52 4.97
C THR A 20 3.95 -0.29 6.43
N ALA A 21 2.66 -0.06 6.69
CA ALA A 21 2.14 0.06 8.05
C ALA A 21 2.37 -1.21 8.89
N PHE A 22 2.03 -2.39 8.35
CA PHE A 22 2.29 -3.65 9.03
C PHE A 22 3.78 -3.88 9.29
N TYR A 23 4.63 -3.54 8.32
CA TYR A 23 6.08 -3.63 8.42
C TYR A 23 6.62 -2.73 9.54
N THR A 24 6.12 -1.50 9.68
CA THR A 24 6.52 -0.62 10.80
C THR A 24 6.16 -1.20 12.16
N LEU A 25 4.97 -1.79 12.27
CA LEU A 25 4.47 -2.38 13.50
C LEU A 25 5.33 -3.56 13.93
N VAL A 26 5.90 -4.32 12.99
CA VAL A 26 6.77 -5.47 13.28
C VAL A 26 8.22 -5.05 13.47
N LEU A 27 8.76 -4.18 12.60
CA LEU A 27 10.18 -3.80 12.62
C LEU A 27 10.56 -3.02 13.89
N ILE A 28 9.70 -2.11 14.35
CA ILE A 28 10.00 -1.23 15.50
C ILE A 28 10.12 -2.02 16.82
N PRO A 29 9.18 -2.92 17.18
CA PRO A 29 9.31 -3.75 18.37
C PRO A 29 10.45 -4.77 18.27
N LEU A 30 10.67 -5.37 17.09
CA LEU A 30 11.77 -6.32 16.90
C LEU A 30 13.12 -5.65 17.09
N THR A 31 13.30 -4.45 16.53
CA THR A 31 14.53 -3.68 16.69
C THR A 31 14.71 -3.23 18.13
N TYR A 32 13.67 -2.69 18.78
CA TYR A 32 13.72 -2.26 20.18
C TYR A 32 13.97 -3.41 21.17
N PHE A 33 13.38 -4.58 20.98
CA PHE A 33 13.51 -5.71 21.91
C PHE A 33 14.78 -6.54 21.66
N CYS A 34 15.17 -6.74 20.39
CA CYS A 34 16.34 -7.56 20.06
C CYS A 34 17.67 -6.80 20.13
N TRP A 35 17.70 -5.49 19.88
CA TRP A 35 18.95 -4.72 19.89
C TRP A 35 19.66 -4.66 21.26
N PRO A 36 19.00 -4.26 22.38
CA PRO A 36 19.66 -4.13 23.66
C PRO A 36 20.00 -5.48 24.32
N SER A 37 19.20 -6.53 24.09
CA SER A 37 19.46 -7.84 24.70
C SER A 37 20.72 -8.52 24.14
N LEU A 38 21.03 -8.26 22.86
CA LEU A 38 22.24 -8.79 22.22
C LEU A 38 23.51 -8.12 22.73
N GLU A 39 23.49 -6.80 22.96
CA GLU A 39 24.64 -6.04 23.48
C GLU A 39 24.86 -6.29 24.97
N PHE A 40 23.80 -6.33 25.77
CA PHE A 40 23.89 -6.59 27.21
C PHE A 40 24.47 -7.98 27.52
N LYS A 41 24.05 -9.01 26.77
CA LYS A 41 24.54 -10.39 26.95
C LYS A 41 26.03 -10.52 26.59
N GLU A 42 26.50 -9.73 25.62
CA GLU A 42 27.92 -9.70 25.24
C GLU A 42 28.78 -8.99 26.29
N SER A 43 28.30 -7.85 26.81
CA SER A 43 28.97 -7.12 27.90
C SER A 43 29.07 -7.95 29.19
N TYR A 44 28.01 -8.68 29.55
CA TYR A 44 27.98 -9.56 30.72
C TYR A 44 28.98 -10.73 30.63
N GLU A 45 29.07 -11.40 29.48
CA GLU A 45 30.04 -12.50 29.24
C GLU A 45 31.51 -12.02 29.17
N GLN A 46 31.72 -10.74 28.85
CA GLN A 46 33.04 -10.11 28.87
C GLN A 46 33.48 -9.73 30.28
N SER A 47 32.54 -9.27 31.12
CA SER A 47 32.75 -8.85 32.51
C SER A 47 33.01 -10.02 33.48
N LYS A 48 32.53 -11.22 33.17
CA LYS A 48 32.68 -12.40 34.05
C LYS A 48 34.15 -12.75 34.27
N ARG A 49 34.60 -12.70 35.54
CA ARG A 49 35.96 -13.09 35.95
C ARG A 49 36.23 -14.53 35.54
N LYS A 50 37.36 -14.73 34.89
CA LYS A 50 37.75 -16.00 34.26
C LYS A 50 38.91 -16.61 35.04
N CYS A 51 38.80 -17.89 35.40
CA CYS A 51 39.91 -18.63 36.02
C CYS A 51 41.13 -18.66 35.06
N MET A 52 42.32 -18.49 35.63
CA MET A 52 43.61 -18.42 34.92
C MET A 52 44.45 -19.70 35.06
N CYS A 53 43.87 -20.81 35.54
CA CYS A 53 44.56 -22.09 35.65
C CYS A 53 44.92 -22.69 34.29
N GLN A 54 46.07 -23.36 34.16
CA GLN A 54 46.54 -23.95 32.90
C GLN A 54 45.53 -24.91 32.22
N PRO A 55 44.88 -25.86 32.93
CA PRO A 55 43.85 -26.70 32.31
C PRO A 55 42.58 -25.91 31.92
N CYS A 56 42.27 -24.83 32.65
CA CYS A 56 41.16 -23.93 32.33
C CYS A 56 41.42 -23.14 31.03
N GLN A 57 42.68 -22.75 30.78
CA GLN A 57 43.09 -22.01 29.59
C GLN A 57 43.04 -22.89 28.33
N LEU A 58 43.55 -24.12 28.41
CA LEU A 58 43.51 -25.09 27.30
C LEU A 58 42.08 -25.42 26.86
N LYS A 59 41.18 -25.69 27.82
CA LYS A 59 39.76 -25.93 27.54
C LYS A 59 39.10 -24.73 26.86
N ARG A 60 39.45 -23.50 27.27
CA ARG A 60 38.91 -22.28 26.66
C ARG A 60 39.42 -22.09 25.23
N HIS A 61 40.67 -22.40 24.95
CA HIS A 61 41.23 -22.31 23.60
C HIS A 61 40.49 -23.27 22.65
N HIS A 62 40.21 -24.49 23.10
CA HIS A 62 39.39 -25.47 22.37
C HIS A 62 37.93 -25.03 22.16
N ILE A 63 37.31 -24.40 23.15
CA ILE A 63 35.94 -23.87 23.01
C ILE A 63 35.92 -22.65 22.08
N LYS A 64 36.99 -21.85 22.03
CA LYS A 64 37.07 -20.64 21.20
C LYS A 64 37.13 -20.97 19.71
N SER A 65 37.78 -22.06 19.30
CA SER A 65 37.86 -22.46 17.88
C SER A 65 36.53 -22.90 17.27
N SER A 66 35.54 -23.30 18.10
CA SER A 66 34.16 -23.59 17.65
C SER A 66 33.21 -22.38 17.71
N THR A 67 33.70 -21.18 18.06
CA THR A 67 32.90 -19.94 18.07
C THR A 67 32.77 -19.12 16.77
N PRO A 68 33.45 -19.41 15.61
CA PRO A 68 33.34 -18.53 14.45
C PRO A 68 31.91 -18.48 13.90
N LEU A 69 31.15 -19.59 13.97
CA LEU A 69 29.73 -19.59 13.61
C LEU A 69 28.87 -18.68 14.51
N LYS A 70 29.21 -18.54 15.80
CA LYS A 70 28.46 -17.64 16.71
C LYS A 70 28.70 -16.18 16.35
N ARG A 71 29.93 -15.83 15.97
CA ARG A 71 30.29 -14.49 15.51
C ARG A 71 29.65 -14.17 14.16
N LEU A 72 29.67 -15.13 13.23
CA LEU A 72 29.02 -14.99 11.92
C LEU A 72 27.50 -14.82 12.06
N LYS A 73 26.84 -15.63 12.90
CA LYS A 73 25.40 -15.49 13.20
C LYS A 73 25.04 -14.10 13.72
N LYS A 74 25.84 -13.53 14.62
CA LYS A 74 25.63 -12.15 15.12
C LYS A 74 25.73 -11.11 14.00
N ILE A 75 26.73 -11.25 13.12
CA ILE A 75 26.92 -10.34 11.99
C ILE A 75 25.74 -10.44 11.02
N ILE A 76 25.29 -11.66 10.70
CA ILE A 76 24.14 -11.91 9.84
C ILE A 76 22.87 -11.26 10.42
N ILE A 77 22.62 -11.42 11.73
CA ILE A 77 21.45 -10.83 12.38
C ILE A 77 21.49 -9.30 12.30
N LYS A 78 22.64 -8.67 12.61
CA LYS A 78 22.79 -7.20 12.49
C LYS A 78 22.61 -6.74 11.03
N ALA A 79 23.18 -7.47 10.07
CA ALA A 79 23.02 -7.18 8.64
C ALA A 79 21.56 -7.31 8.19
N ALA A 80 20.82 -8.30 8.69
CA ALA A 80 19.40 -8.48 8.40
C ALA A 80 18.55 -7.31 8.90
N PHE A 81 18.84 -6.78 10.10
CA PHE A 81 18.17 -5.58 10.61
C PHE A 81 18.46 -4.35 9.72
N VAL A 82 19.72 -4.13 9.34
CA VAL A 82 20.10 -3.01 8.45
C VAL A 82 19.43 -3.14 7.08
N ALA A 83 19.40 -4.35 6.51
CA ALA A 83 18.71 -4.62 5.26
C ALA A 83 17.20 -4.37 5.39
N GLY A 84 16.59 -4.78 6.50
CA GLY A 84 15.17 -4.51 6.77
C GLY A 84 14.84 -3.02 6.82
N TRP A 85 15.63 -2.22 7.53
CA TRP A 85 15.50 -0.76 7.52
C TRP A 85 15.72 -0.16 6.13
N GLY A 86 16.68 -0.68 5.36
CA GLY A 86 16.90 -0.24 3.98
C GLY A 86 15.68 -0.48 3.08
N ILE A 87 15.06 -1.66 3.18
CA ILE A 87 13.82 -2.00 2.47
C ILE A 87 12.68 -1.08 2.93
N PHE A 88 12.56 -0.81 4.24
CA PHE A 88 11.55 0.11 4.76
C PHE A 88 11.66 1.51 4.14
N PHE A 89 12.86 2.10 4.13
CA PHE A 89 13.07 3.41 3.52
C PHE A 89 12.80 3.40 2.01
N LEU A 90 13.12 2.31 1.31
CA LEU A 90 12.79 2.16 -0.10
C LEU A 90 11.27 2.12 -0.32
N LEU A 91 10.52 1.36 0.48
CA LEU A 91 9.06 1.30 0.40
C LEU A 91 8.43 2.67 0.68
N VAL A 92 8.88 3.37 1.72
CA VAL A 92 8.42 4.73 2.03
C VAL A 92 8.74 5.69 0.88
N TYR A 93 9.94 5.63 0.30
CA TYR A 93 10.30 6.45 -0.86
C TYR A 93 9.38 6.17 -2.05
N LYS A 94 9.03 4.91 -2.31
CA LYS A 94 8.05 4.56 -3.34
C LYS A 94 6.68 5.16 -3.03
N LEU A 95 6.23 5.12 -1.78
CA LEU A 95 4.97 5.77 -1.38
C LEU A 95 4.99 7.27 -1.59
N THR A 96 6.12 7.94 -1.34
CA THR A 96 6.22 9.40 -1.57
C THR A 96 6.21 9.79 -3.04
N LEU A 97 6.47 8.85 -3.95
CA LEU A 97 6.42 9.07 -5.39
C LEU A 97 5.03 8.82 -5.99
N ILE A 98 4.11 8.24 -5.23
CA ILE A 98 2.74 7.99 -5.69
C ILE A 98 2.01 9.33 -5.66
N GLU A 99 1.56 9.78 -6.82
CA GLU A 99 0.72 10.97 -6.92
C GLU A 99 -0.62 10.67 -6.22
N PRO A 100 -1.07 11.51 -5.27
CA PRO A 100 -2.37 11.34 -4.66
C PRO A 100 -3.43 11.60 -5.73
N ASP A 101 -4.08 10.55 -6.23
CA ASP A 101 -5.30 10.71 -7.00
C ASP A 101 -6.31 11.40 -6.07
N ASN A 102 -6.73 12.62 -6.43
CA ASN A 102 -7.66 13.40 -5.63
C ASN A 102 -9.02 12.71 -5.72
N SER A 103 -9.24 11.77 -4.79
CA SER A 103 -10.30 10.76 -4.78
C SER A 103 -11.70 11.34 -4.51
N GLY A 104 -11.95 12.59 -4.91
CA GLY A 104 -13.26 13.21 -4.95
C GLY A 104 -13.76 13.25 -6.40
N PHE A 105 -14.96 12.75 -6.65
CA PHE A 105 -15.57 12.81 -7.98
C PHE A 105 -15.89 14.27 -8.34
N ASP A 106 -15.12 14.87 -9.24
CA ASP A 106 -15.38 16.21 -9.77
C ASP A 106 -16.01 16.13 -11.19
N PRO A 107 -17.32 16.38 -11.32
CA PRO A 107 -18.01 16.27 -12.61
C PRO A 107 -17.52 17.29 -13.66
N PHE A 108 -16.98 18.43 -13.25
CA PHE A 108 -16.44 19.44 -14.16
C PHE A 108 -15.10 19.00 -14.76
N LEU A 109 -14.22 18.42 -13.93
CA LEU A 109 -12.95 17.84 -14.39
C LEU A 109 -13.18 16.63 -15.30
N VAL A 110 -14.16 15.78 -15.01
CA VAL A 110 -14.51 14.62 -15.85
C VAL A 110 -14.98 15.05 -17.25
N LEU A 111 -15.76 16.13 -17.35
CA LEU A 111 -16.23 16.69 -18.61
C LEU A 111 -15.21 17.64 -19.27
N GLY A 112 -14.14 18.03 -18.57
CA GLY A 112 -13.12 18.95 -19.06
C GLY A 112 -13.64 20.37 -19.29
N ILE A 113 -14.55 20.82 -18.43
CA ILE A 113 -15.19 22.14 -18.49
C ILE A 113 -14.91 22.94 -17.21
N ASP A 114 -15.09 24.25 -17.29
CA ASP A 114 -14.98 25.13 -16.13
C ASP A 114 -16.20 24.95 -15.18
N LYS A 115 -16.03 25.30 -13.91
CA LYS A 115 -17.10 25.28 -12.90
C LYS A 115 -18.21 26.27 -13.22
N ASP A 116 -17.88 27.34 -13.94
CA ASP A 116 -18.84 28.37 -14.39
C ASP A 116 -19.48 28.07 -15.77
N ALA A 117 -19.30 26.85 -16.30
CA ALA A 117 -19.78 26.49 -17.64
C ALA A 117 -21.32 26.55 -17.76
N SER A 118 -21.81 27.00 -18.92
CA SER A 118 -23.24 27.06 -19.21
C SER A 118 -23.86 25.66 -19.34
N PRO A 119 -25.16 25.45 -19.05
CA PRO A 119 -25.85 24.20 -19.37
C PRO A 119 -25.75 23.78 -20.84
N LYS A 120 -25.56 24.73 -21.76
CA LYS A 120 -25.30 24.42 -23.18
C LYS A 120 -23.92 23.77 -23.37
N ASP A 121 -22.90 24.26 -22.65
CA ASP A 121 -21.53 23.75 -22.73
C ASP A 121 -21.43 22.36 -22.12
N ILE A 122 -22.11 22.13 -20.99
CA ILE A 122 -22.22 20.80 -20.35
C ILE A 122 -22.78 19.77 -21.34
N ARG A 123 -23.90 20.09 -22.01
CA ARG A 123 -24.51 19.21 -23.02
C ARG A 123 -23.61 18.97 -24.23
N SER A 124 -22.92 20.01 -24.70
CA SER A 124 -22.01 19.93 -25.83
C SER A 124 -20.81 19.03 -25.51
N ALA A 125 -20.18 19.23 -24.34
CA ALA A 125 -19.06 18.44 -23.85
C ALA A 125 -19.45 16.97 -23.67
N TYR A 126 -20.59 16.69 -23.03
CA TYR A 126 -21.13 15.35 -22.89
C TYR A 126 -21.32 14.65 -24.25
N LYS A 127 -21.96 15.32 -25.21
CA LYS A 127 -22.18 14.74 -26.54
C LYS A 127 -20.87 14.39 -27.24
N LYS A 128 -19.86 15.26 -27.16
CA LYS A 128 -18.54 15.04 -27.75
C LYS A 128 -17.83 13.85 -27.10
N LEU A 129 -17.75 13.83 -25.77
CA LEU A 129 -17.05 12.80 -25.01
C LEU A 129 -17.74 11.43 -25.08
N SER A 130 -19.07 11.40 -25.07
CA SER A 130 -19.86 10.17 -25.21
C SER A 130 -19.69 9.52 -26.58
N LEU A 131 -19.57 10.30 -27.65
CA LEU A 131 -19.31 9.77 -28.99
C LEU A 131 -17.89 9.19 -29.11
N LEU A 132 -16.91 9.81 -28.43
CA LEU A 132 -15.52 9.36 -28.41
C LEU A 132 -15.33 8.08 -27.59
N ASN A 133 -16.01 7.96 -26.44
CA ASN A 133 -15.84 6.85 -25.50
C ASN A 133 -16.94 5.79 -25.63
N HIS A 134 -17.74 5.79 -26.70
CA HIS A 134 -18.84 4.84 -26.84
C HIS A 134 -18.31 3.40 -26.95
N PRO A 135 -18.80 2.43 -26.15
CA PRO A 135 -18.30 1.05 -26.15
C PRO A 135 -18.45 0.38 -27.52
N ASP A 136 -19.55 0.61 -28.24
CA ASP A 136 -19.74 0.06 -29.60
C ASP A 136 -18.74 0.57 -30.64
N LYS A 137 -18.07 1.70 -30.38
CA LYS A 137 -17.06 2.29 -31.27
C LYS A 137 -15.64 1.97 -30.82
N GLY A 138 -15.48 1.05 -29.84
CA GLY A 138 -14.18 0.67 -29.28
C GLY A 138 -13.66 1.61 -28.19
N GLY A 139 -14.52 2.46 -27.61
CA GLY A 139 -14.19 3.31 -26.46
C GLY A 139 -14.18 2.55 -25.13
N ASP A 140 -13.59 3.15 -24.09
CA ASP A 140 -13.53 2.56 -22.76
C ASP A 140 -14.91 2.66 -22.05
N PRO A 141 -15.57 1.53 -21.75
CA PRO A 141 -16.86 1.52 -21.05
C PRO A 141 -16.77 2.16 -19.66
N LYS A 142 -15.64 2.04 -18.95
CA LYS A 142 -15.46 2.68 -17.63
C LYS A 142 -15.53 4.20 -17.77
N ARG A 143 -14.84 4.75 -18.77
CA ARG A 143 -14.81 6.19 -19.03
C ARG A 143 -16.18 6.71 -19.46
N PHE A 144 -16.91 5.96 -20.27
CA PHE A 144 -18.27 6.31 -20.68
C PHE A 144 -19.25 6.42 -19.49
N ILE A 145 -19.15 5.48 -18.54
CA ILE A 145 -19.96 5.51 -17.31
C ILE A 145 -19.61 6.76 -16.49
N GLN A 146 -18.32 7.08 -16.31
CA GLN A 146 -17.90 8.30 -15.59
C GLN A 146 -18.44 9.57 -16.24
N ILE A 147 -18.36 9.68 -17.57
CA ILE A 147 -18.88 10.84 -18.33
C ILE A 147 -20.39 10.98 -18.14
N SER A 148 -21.12 9.87 -18.18
CA SER A 148 -22.57 9.85 -17.98
C SER A 148 -22.96 10.23 -16.55
N LYS A 149 -22.22 9.73 -15.54
CA LYS A 149 -22.40 10.15 -14.14
C LYS A 149 -22.13 11.64 -13.95
N ALA A 150 -21.09 12.17 -14.58
CA ALA A 150 -20.74 13.59 -14.46
C ALA A 150 -21.82 14.49 -15.08
N TYR A 151 -22.36 14.09 -16.24
CA TYR A 151 -23.48 14.80 -16.85
C TYR A 151 -24.73 14.78 -15.96
N ASN A 152 -25.06 13.62 -15.38
CA ASN A 152 -26.21 13.50 -14.47
C ASN A 152 -26.03 14.34 -13.20
N ALA A 153 -24.82 14.38 -12.64
CA ALA A 153 -24.47 15.20 -11.48
C ALA A 153 -24.78 16.70 -11.70
N LEU A 154 -24.53 17.20 -12.92
CA LEU A 154 -24.70 18.62 -13.24
C LEU A 154 -26.09 18.97 -13.80
N THR A 155 -26.84 17.99 -14.30
CA THR A 155 -28.13 18.25 -14.96
C THR A 155 -29.35 17.86 -14.13
N ASN A 156 -29.21 16.88 -13.24
CA ASN A 156 -30.28 16.47 -12.34
C ASN A 156 -30.09 17.13 -10.97
N GLU A 157 -31.13 17.82 -10.49
CA GLU A 157 -31.13 18.52 -9.21
C GLU A 157 -30.89 17.56 -8.02
N GLU A 158 -31.47 16.35 -8.08
CA GLU A 158 -31.29 15.32 -7.04
C GLU A 158 -29.84 14.84 -7.00
N SER A 159 -29.26 14.52 -8.16
CA SER A 159 -27.87 14.09 -8.26
C SER A 159 -26.89 15.20 -7.91
N ARG A 160 -27.22 16.47 -8.20
CA ARG A 160 -26.42 17.63 -7.80
C ARG A 160 -26.37 17.76 -6.29
N LYS A 161 -27.54 17.72 -5.64
CA LYS A 161 -27.63 17.78 -4.18
C LYS A 161 -26.87 16.63 -3.52
N ASN A 162 -27.00 15.42 -4.06
CA ASN A 162 -26.26 14.25 -3.60
C ASN A 162 -24.74 14.43 -3.72
N TRP A 163 -24.28 15.01 -4.83
CA TRP A 163 -22.88 15.32 -5.02
C TRP A 163 -22.37 16.40 -4.04
N GLU A 164 -23.16 17.44 -3.80
CA GLU A 164 -22.82 18.49 -2.82
C GLU A 164 -22.76 17.97 -1.37
N GLU A 165 -23.63 17.03 -1.02
CA GLU A 165 -23.74 16.50 0.35
C GLU A 165 -22.79 15.31 0.62
N PHE A 166 -22.62 14.41 -0.36
CA PHE A 166 -21.87 13.15 -0.21
C PHE A 166 -20.61 13.06 -1.09
N GLY A 167 -20.35 14.05 -1.95
CA GLY A 167 -19.23 14.01 -2.90
C GLY A 167 -19.43 13.03 -4.07
N ASN A 168 -20.62 12.44 -4.23
CA ASN A 168 -20.93 11.49 -5.30
C ASN A 168 -22.38 11.66 -5.81
N PRO A 169 -22.65 11.71 -7.13
CA PRO A 169 -23.98 11.95 -7.68
C PRO A 169 -25.00 10.82 -7.44
N ASP A 170 -24.55 9.62 -7.09
CA ASP A 170 -25.43 8.47 -6.85
C ASP A 170 -26.10 8.50 -5.46
N GLY A 171 -25.80 9.49 -4.61
CA GLY A 171 -26.34 9.61 -3.25
C GLY A 171 -25.47 8.94 -2.19
N PRO A 172 -26.00 8.69 -0.97
CA PRO A 172 -25.30 7.92 0.04
C PRO A 172 -25.04 6.53 -0.53
N GLY A 173 -23.82 6.31 -1.01
CA GLY A 173 -23.41 5.04 -1.58
C GLY A 173 -23.65 3.93 -0.56
N ALA A 174 -24.10 2.77 -1.03
CA ALA A 174 -23.91 1.56 -0.25
C ALA A 174 -22.43 1.51 0.15
N ALA A 175 -22.12 1.16 1.40
CA ALA A 175 -20.74 1.10 1.87
C ALA A 175 -19.94 0.17 0.95
N HIS A 176 -19.14 0.76 0.06
CA HIS A 176 -18.29 0.01 -0.86
C HIS A 176 -17.04 -0.40 -0.08
N PHE A 177 -16.95 -1.69 0.23
CA PHE A 177 -15.80 -2.24 0.92
C PHE A 177 -14.67 -2.48 -0.09
N GLY A 178 -13.75 -1.52 -0.17
CA GLY A 178 -12.49 -1.69 -0.88
C GLY A 178 -11.56 -2.61 -0.10
N ILE A 179 -11.03 -3.66 -0.75
CA ILE A 179 -10.00 -4.51 -0.17
C ILE A 179 -8.66 -4.03 -0.71
N ALA A 180 -7.70 -3.78 0.18
CA ALA A 180 -6.33 -3.39 -0.16
C ALA A 180 -5.51 -4.51 -0.84
N LEU A 181 -6.14 -5.52 -1.44
CA LEU A 181 -5.45 -6.58 -2.18
C LEU A 181 -5.37 -6.19 -3.66
N PRO A 182 -4.20 -6.35 -4.30
CA PRO A 182 -4.06 -6.00 -5.69
C PRO A 182 -4.77 -7.02 -6.58
N LYS A 183 -5.41 -6.54 -7.66
CA LYS A 183 -6.20 -7.40 -8.57
C LYS A 183 -5.45 -8.62 -9.12
N TRP A 184 -4.17 -8.47 -9.46
CA TRP A 184 -3.36 -9.55 -10.02
C TRP A 184 -3.21 -10.76 -9.08
N MET A 185 -3.29 -10.56 -7.76
CA MET A 185 -3.15 -11.63 -6.77
C MET A 185 -4.42 -12.49 -6.66
N VAL A 186 -5.58 -11.92 -7.01
CA VAL A 186 -6.89 -12.56 -6.85
C VAL A 186 -7.38 -13.22 -8.16
N GLN A 187 -6.77 -12.88 -9.29
CA GLN A 187 -7.12 -13.46 -10.60
C GLN A 187 -6.88 -14.98 -10.64
N LYS A 188 -7.84 -15.71 -11.25
CA LYS A 188 -7.84 -17.18 -11.33
C LYS A 188 -6.58 -17.76 -11.98
N GLU A 189 -5.97 -17.02 -12.91
CA GLU A 189 -4.76 -17.47 -13.62
C GLU A 189 -3.55 -17.60 -12.69
N ASN A 190 -3.47 -16.80 -11.62
CA ASN A 190 -2.33 -16.80 -10.70
C ASN A 190 -2.54 -17.69 -9.47
N PHE A 191 -3.70 -18.34 -9.34
CA PHE A 191 -4.03 -19.19 -8.19
C PHE A 191 -3.06 -20.38 -8.06
N TYR A 192 -2.51 -20.88 -9.17
CA TYR A 192 -1.53 -21.98 -9.17
C TYR A 192 -0.16 -21.58 -8.60
N LEU A 193 0.16 -20.29 -8.50
CA LEU A 193 1.44 -19.78 -8.00
C LEU A 193 1.40 -19.45 -6.49
N VAL A 194 0.21 -19.38 -5.91
CA VAL A 194 -0.02 -18.92 -4.52
C VAL A 194 -0.41 -20.08 -3.58
N CYS A 195 -0.47 -21.33 -4.09
CA CYS A 195 -0.60 -22.53 -3.26
C CYS A 195 0.75 -23.08 -2.78
#